data_AF-A0A355UPY8-F1
#
_entry.id   AF-A0A355UPY8-F1
#
_cell.length_a   1.000
_cell.length_b   1.000
_cell.length_c   1.000
_cell.angle_alpha   90.00
_cell.angle_beta   90.00
_cell.angle_gamma   90.00
#
_symmetry.space_group_name_H-M   'P 1'
#
loop_
_entity.id
_entity.type
_entity.pdbx_description
1 polymer ?
#
loop_
_entity_poly.entity_id
_entity_poly.type
_entity_poly.pdbx_seq_one_letter_code
_entity_poly.pdbx_strand_id
1 'polypeptide(L)' 'MTFFQREKGDRFRKIEEVHQHRAIPPEEVTESLREAGFRLEGAYACFTQEPPLADTYRTVYVARRAIQVGK' A
#
# COMPACT_ATOMS: atom_id res chain seq x y z
N MET A 1 4.89 7.60 16.22
CA MET A 1 5.60 8.73 15.60
C MET A 1 5.35 9.96 16.46
N THR A 2 6.39 10.70 16.80
CA THR A 2 6.28 11.92 17.61
C THR A 2 6.94 13.06 16.86
N PHE A 3 6.24 14.18 16.70
CA PHE A 3 6.79 15.38 16.07
C PHE A 3 6.37 16.64 16.82
N PHE A 4 7.18 17.69 16.69
CA PHE A 4 6.97 18.98 17.31
C PHE A 4 6.71 20.02 16.23
N GLN A 5 5.47 20.50 16.12
CA GLN A 5 5.11 21.52 15.16
C GLN A 5 5.32 22.91 15.78
N ARG A 6 6.11 23.77 15.13
CA ARG A 6 6.34 25.14 15.60
C ARG A 6 5.02 25.93 15.55
N GLU A 7 4.74 26.66 16.63
CA GLU A 7 3.66 27.63 16.74
C GLU A 7 4.20 29.06 16.75
N LYS A 8 3.36 30.07 17.00
CA LYS A 8 3.80 31.47 17.07
C LYS A 8 4.92 31.64 18.12
N GLY A 9 6.03 32.26 17.69
CA GLY A 9 7.21 32.50 18.53
C GLY A 9 8.07 31.23 18.68
N ASP A 10 8.46 30.92 19.92
CA ASP A 10 9.33 29.77 20.26
C ASP A 10 8.56 28.61 20.91
N ARG A 11 7.23 28.58 20.76
CA ARG A 11 6.39 27.48 21.23
C ARG A 11 6.31 26.36 20.19
N PHE A 12 6.19 25.12 20.67
CA PHE A 12 5.98 23.95 19.85
C PHE A 12 4.82 23.12 20.39
N ARG A 13 3.96 22.64 19.49
CA ARG A 13 2.91 21.67 19.79
C ARG A 13 3.46 20.26 19.59
N LYS A 14 3.43 19.46 20.65
CA LYS A 14 3.75 18.03 20.58
C LYS A 14 2.58 17.28 19.95
N ILE A 15 2.87 16.47 18.94
CA ILE A 15 1.90 15.57 18.32
C ILE A 15 2.46 14.15 18.42
N GLU A 16 1.65 13.26 18.97
CA GLU A 16 1.98 11.84 19.14
C GLU A 16 0.95 10.99 18.43
N GLU A 17 1.43 10.17 17.50
CA GLU A 17 0.60 9.27 16.71
C GLU A 17 1.08 7.84 16.91
N VAL A 18 0.13 6.92 17.07
CA VAL A 18 0.39 5.49 17.14
C VAL A 18 -0.14 4.85 15.86
N HIS A 19 0.77 4.24 15.09
CA HIS A 19 0.46 3.57 13.83
C HIS A 19 0.82 2.10 13.94
N GLN A 20 -0.07 1.22 13.47
CA GLN A 20 0.19 -0.22 13.39
C GLN A 20 0.08 -0.65 11.93
N HIS A 21 1.19 -1.16 11.38
CA HIS A 21 1.24 -1.70 10.03
C HIS A 21 1.64 -3.17 10.09
N ARG A 22 1.10 -3.96 9.17
CA ARG A 22 1.53 -5.34 8.93
C ARG A 22 2.16 -5.41 7.55
N ALA A 23 3.33 -6.03 7.47
CA ALA A 23 3.90 -6.42 6.18
C ALA A 23 3.11 -7.62 5.64
N ILE A 24 2.56 -7.47 4.44
CA ILE A 24 1.84 -8.53 3.72
C ILE A 24 2.71 -8.93 2.53
N PRO A 25 3.09 -10.20 2.39
CA PRO A 25 3.90 -10.66 1.28
C PRO A 25 3.11 -10.56 -0.05
N PRO A 26 3.78 -10.33 -1.20
CA PRO A 26 3.09 -10.16 -2.49
C PRO A 26 2.17 -11.31 -2.89
N GLU A 27 2.51 -12.53 -2.47
CA GLU A 27 1.73 -13.74 -2.72
C GLU A 27 0.38 -13.67 -2.00
N GLU A 28 0.35 -13.22 -0.74
CA GLU A 28 -0.89 -13.07 0.05
C GLU A 28 -1.78 -11.98 -0.55
N VAL A 29 -1.21 -10.88 -1.05
CA VAL A 29 -1.98 -9.84 -1.76
C VAL A 29 -2.62 -10.40 -3.03
N THR A 30 -1.85 -11.14 -3.83
CA THR A 30 -2.30 -11.71 -5.11
C THR A 30 -3.40 -12.75 -4.90
N GLU A 31 -3.24 -13.61 -3.89
CA GLU A 31 -4.24 -14.60 -3.54
C GLU A 31 -5.53 -13.95 -3.02
N SER A 32 -5.41 -12.94 -2.15
CA SER A 32 -6.56 -12.18 -1.64
C SER A 32 -7.35 -11.50 -2.77
N LEU A 33 -6.67 -10.96 -3.78
CA LEU A 33 -7.31 -10.38 -4.97
C LEU A 33 -8.09 -11.44 -5.74
N ARG A 34 -7.50 -12.63 -5.93
CA ARG A 34 -8.12 -13.77 -6.61
C ARG A 34 -9.38 -14.24 -5.89
N GLU A 35 -9.29 -14.45 -4.58
CA GLU A 35 -10.43 -14.86 -3.74
C GLU A 35 -11.57 -13.83 -3.76
N ALA A 36 -11.23 -12.54 -3.82
CA ALA A 36 -12.20 -11.46 -3.97
C ALA A 36 -12.79 -11.32 -5.39
N GLY A 37 -12.42 -12.19 -6.34
CA GLY A 37 -12.96 -12.19 -7.71
C GLY A 37 -12.29 -11.19 -8.65
N PHE A 38 -11.04 -10.79 -8.35
CA PHE A 38 -10.24 -9.94 -9.22
C PHE A 38 -9.18 -10.76 -9.96
N ARG A 39 -8.82 -10.29 -11.14
CA ARG A 39 -7.62 -10.69 -11.88
C ARG A 39 -6.56 -9.63 -11.69
N LEU A 40 -5.37 -10.03 -11.27
CA LEU A 40 -4.20 -9.15 -11.26
C LEU A 40 -3.79 -8.84 -12.71
N GLU A 41 -3.67 -7.55 -13.03
CA GLU A 41 -3.21 -7.06 -14.33
C GLU A 41 -1.72 -6.67 -14.25
N GLY A 42 -1.23 -6.25 -13.08
CA GLY A 42 0.18 -5.97 -12.86
C GLY A 42 0.50 -5.51 -11.44
N ALA A 43 1.78 -5.56 -11.09
CA ALA A 43 2.33 -5.00 -9.87
C ALA A 43 3.56 -4.16 -10.23
N TYR A 44 3.67 -2.97 -9.64
CA TYR A 44 4.65 -1.98 -10.05
C TYR A 44 5.38 -1.34 -8.87
N ALA A 45 6.64 -0.99 -9.06
CA ALA A 45 7.34 -0.08 -8.16
C ALA A 45 6.65 1.29 -8.18
N CYS A 46 6.48 1.88 -6.98
CA CYS A 46 5.67 3.08 -6.79
C CYS A 46 5.99 4.22 -7.74
N PHE A 47 4.94 4.76 -8.38
CA PHE A 47 5.01 5.83 -9.39
C PHE A 47 5.81 5.49 -10.66
N THR A 48 5.99 4.20 -10.96
CA THR A 48 6.63 3.72 -12.19
C THR A 48 5.77 2.66 -12.88
N GLN A 49 6.19 2.23 -14.08
CA GLN A 49 5.67 1.04 -14.77
C GLN A 49 6.62 -0.15 -14.67
N GLU A 50 7.68 -0.04 -13.86
CA GLU A 50 8.67 -1.09 -13.63
C GLU A 50 8.14 -2.11 -12.62
N PRO A 51 8.51 -3.40 -12.73
CA PRO A 51 8.16 -4.40 -11.72
C PRO A 51 8.82 -4.09 -10.37
N PRO A 52 8.21 -4.48 -9.24
CA PRO A 52 8.85 -4.35 -7.93
C PRO A 52 10.10 -5.24 -7.83
N LEU A 53 11.16 -4.70 -7.24
CA LEU A 53 12.41 -5.38 -6.91
C LEU A 53 12.56 -5.56 -5.40
N ALA A 54 13.62 -6.26 -4.97
CA ALA A 54 13.88 -6.56 -3.57
C ALA A 54 13.98 -5.32 -2.66
N ASP A 55 14.38 -4.17 -3.22
CA ASP A 55 14.53 -2.88 -2.53
C ASP A 55 13.33 -1.93 -2.76
N THR A 56 12.24 -2.41 -3.36
CA THR A 56 11.04 -1.61 -3.57
C THR A 56 10.28 -1.38 -2.27
N TYR A 57 10.25 -0.13 -1.80
CA TYR A 57 9.55 0.26 -0.57
C TYR A 57 8.02 0.26 -0.67
N ARG A 58 7.48 0.45 -1.88
CA ARG A 58 6.03 0.44 -2.10
C ARG A 58 5.71 -0.19 -3.45
N THR A 59 4.89 -1.23 -3.40
CA THR A 59 4.31 -1.88 -4.58
C THR A 59 2.89 -1.35 -4.81
N VAL A 60 2.56 -1.06 -6.06
CA VAL A 60 1.21 -0.68 -6.51
C VAL A 60 0.63 -1.84 -7.31
N TYR A 61 -0.53 -2.35 -6.91
CA TYR A 61 -1.21 -3.45 -7.59
C TYR A 61 -2.36 -2.90 -8.45
N VAL A 62 -2.40 -3.31 -9.71
CA VAL A 62 -3.50 -3.02 -10.64
C VAL A 62 -4.27 -4.32 -10.86
N ALA A 63 -5.55 -4.31 -10.51
CA ALA A 63 -6.41 -5.47 -10.65
C ALA A 63 -7.75 -5.06 -11.26
N ARG A 64 -8.32 -5.98 -12.05
CA ARG A 64 -9.62 -5.80 -12.70
C ARG A 64 -10.58 -6.87 -12.22
N ARG A 65 -11.83 -6.51 -11.99
CA ARG A 65 -12.86 -7.49 -11.62
C ARG A 65 -12.99 -8.54 -12.73
N ALA A 66 -12.89 -9.82 -12.35
CA ALA A 66 -13.12 -10.90 -13.30
C ALA A 66 -14.59 -10.87 -13.73
N ILE A 67 -14.86 -11.02 -15.03
CA ILE A 67 -16.22 -11.20 -15.51
C ILE A 67 -16.68 -12.56 -15.00
N GLN A 68 -17.68 -12.58 -14.11
CA GLN A 68 -18.36 -13.82 -13.75
C GLN A 68 -19.15 -14.27 -14.99
N VAL A 69 -18.62 -15.24 -15.72
CA VAL A 69 -19.42 -15.99 -16.69
C VAL A 69 -20.42 -16.80 -15.86
N GLY A 70 -21.71 -16.48 -16.01
CA GLY A 70 -22.79 -17.06 -15.23
C GLY A 70 -22.71 -18.59 -15.19
N LYS A 71 -23.02 -19.13 -14.00
CA LYS A 71 -23.20 -20.56 -13.77
C LYS A 71 -24.51 -21.04 -14.40
#